data_AF-A0A7G6Y4N4-F1
#
_entry.id   AF-A0A7G6Y4N4-F1
#
_cell.length_a   1.000
_cell.length_b   1.000
_cell.length_c   1.000
_cell.angle_alpha   90.00
_cell.angle_beta   90.00
_cell.angle_gamma   90.00
#
_symmetry.space_group_name_H-M   'P 1'
#
loop_
_entity.id
_entity.type
_entity.pdbx_description
1 polymer ?
#
loop_
_entity_poly.entity_id
_entity_poly.type
_entity_poly.pdbx_seq_one_letter_code
_entity_poly.pdbx_strand_id
1 'polypeptide(L)'
;MIGAAPVARLDVAFDAVRSAKGVLRVCLTADPENFPTCVDDHNATRRSVPAGSDALRFDGLPRGTYAIAVIHDENGNKKLDTFAGIPREGFGFSRNPPIRFGPPRFAAARFAVEGDAERQQIKMRYML
;
A
#
# COMPACT_ATOMS: atom_id res chain seq x y z
N MET A 1 -27.16 12.80 -18.11
CA MET A 1 -26.04 12.01 -18.66
C MET A 1 -25.12 11.68 -17.50
N ILE A 2 -24.88 10.40 -17.20
CA ILE A 2 -23.90 10.02 -16.16
C ILE A 2 -22.54 10.03 -16.86
N GLY A 3 -21.77 11.11 -16.69
CA GLY A 3 -20.39 11.17 -17.18
C GLY A 3 -19.54 10.20 -16.37
N ALA A 4 -18.82 9.30 -17.04
CA ALA A 4 -17.85 8.45 -16.37
C ALA A 4 -16.80 9.34 -15.67
N ALA A 5 -16.54 9.07 -14.39
CA ALA A 5 -15.45 9.76 -13.69
C ALA A 5 -14.14 9.49 -14.45
N PRO A 6 -13.28 10.50 -14.64
CA PRO A 6 -12.00 10.28 -15.30
C PRO A 6 -11.19 9.26 -14.49
N VAL A 7 -10.60 8.30 -15.19
CA VAL A 7 -9.78 7.23 -14.62
C VAL A 7 -8.31 7.42 -14.98
N ALA A 8 -7.45 6.75 -14.23
CA ALA A 8 -6.01 6.83 -14.31
C ALA A 8 -5.38 5.45 -14.13
N ARG A 9 -4.12 5.33 -14.53
CA ARG A 9 -3.25 4.21 -14.16
C ARG A 9 -2.36 4.61 -13.00
N LEU A 10 -2.10 3.67 -12.11
CA LEU A 10 -1.14 3.79 -11.02
C LEU A 10 -0.17 2.60 -11.05
N ASP A 11 1.11 2.86 -11.25
CA ASP A 11 2.19 1.90 -11.09
C ASP A 11 2.80 2.03 -9.68
N VAL A 12 2.89 0.91 -8.96
CA VAL A 12 3.50 0.82 -7.62
C VAL A 12 4.73 -0.05 -7.71
N ALA A 13 5.91 0.53 -7.50
CA ALA A 13 7.17 -0.19 -7.44
C ALA A 13 7.57 -0.47 -5.99
N PHE A 14 8.22 -1.61 -5.75
CA PHE A 14 8.64 -2.03 -4.42
C PHE A 14 10.16 -2.02 -4.30
N ASP A 15 10.67 -1.25 -3.34
CA ASP A 15 12.10 -1.15 -3.07
C ASP A 15 12.45 -1.80 -1.73
N ALA A 16 13.70 -2.27 -1.61
CA ALA A 16 14.26 -2.84 -0.39
C ALA A 16 13.47 -4.03 0.19
N VAL A 17 12.78 -4.81 -0.66
CA VAL A 17 12.17 -6.08 -0.25
C VAL A 17 13.29 -7.04 0.16
N ARG A 18 13.26 -7.55 1.41
CA ARG A 18 14.38 -8.32 1.96
C ARG A 18 14.52 -9.74 1.42
N SER A 19 13.44 -10.29 0.87
CA SER A 19 13.34 -11.69 0.47
C SER A 19 12.18 -11.84 -0.52
N ALA A 20 12.33 -12.76 -1.49
CA ALA A 20 11.26 -13.10 -2.43
C ALA A 20 10.24 -14.10 -1.86
N LYS A 21 10.38 -14.50 -0.59
CA LYS A 21 9.49 -15.46 0.07
C LYS A 21 8.12 -14.84 0.36
N GLY A 22 7.05 -15.51 -0.07
CA GLY A 22 5.70 -15.09 0.26
C GLY A 22 5.17 -14.01 -0.69
N VAL A 23 4.34 -13.10 -0.18
CA VAL A 23 3.64 -12.11 -0.99
C VAL A 23 3.69 -10.72 -0.39
N LEU A 24 3.70 -9.70 -1.25
CA LEU A 24 3.39 -8.33 -0.86
C LEU A 24 1.89 -8.13 -0.96
N ARG A 25 1.29 -7.79 0.16
CA ARG A 25 -0.12 -7.47 0.29
C ARG A 25 -0.28 -5.96 0.27
N VAL A 26 -0.92 -5.46 -0.77
CA VAL A 26 -1.10 -4.04 -1.02
C VAL A 26 -2.55 -3.67 -0.72
N CYS A 27 -2.74 -2.68 0.15
CA CYS A 27 -3.99 -1.95 0.24
C CYS A 27 -3.81 -0.55 -0.36
N LEU A 28 -4.70 -0.19 -1.29
CA LEU A 28 -4.94 1.17 -1.76
C LEU A 28 -6.31 1.64 -1.24
N THR A 29 -6.36 2.78 -0.55
CA THR A 29 -7.59 3.34 0.02
C THR A 29 -7.65 4.85 -0.14
N ALA A 30 -8.87 5.39 -0.28
CA ALA A 30 -9.16 6.82 -0.18
C ALA A 30 -9.74 7.21 1.19
N ASP A 31 -9.97 6.24 2.07
CA ASP A 31 -10.58 6.40 3.38
C ASP A 31 -9.50 6.61 4.47
N PRO A 32 -9.45 7.80 5.11
CA PRO A 32 -8.50 8.08 6.17
C PRO A 32 -8.74 7.27 7.46
N GLU A 33 -9.97 6.85 7.74
CA GLU A 33 -10.34 6.16 8.99
C GLU A 33 -9.91 4.70 8.98
N ASN A 34 -9.89 4.08 7.80
CA ASN A 34 -9.52 2.70 7.60
C ASN A 34 -8.04 2.48 7.22
N PHE A 35 -7.27 3.54 7.00
CA PHE A 35 -5.83 3.44 6.77
C PHE A 35 -5.05 3.21 8.08
N PRO A 36 -4.08 2.28 8.14
CA PRO A 36 -3.49 1.51 7.04
C PRO A 36 -4.01 0.07 6.87
N THR A 37 -4.95 -0.39 7.67
CA THR A 37 -5.33 -1.81 7.73
C THR A 37 -6.34 -2.21 6.66
N CYS A 38 -7.20 -1.28 6.24
CA CYS A 38 -8.22 -1.43 5.21
C CYS A 38 -9.15 -2.62 5.45
N VAL A 39 -9.46 -2.90 6.71
CA VAL A 39 -10.29 -4.05 7.11
C VAL A 39 -11.77 -3.77 6.82
N ASP A 40 -12.25 -2.58 7.16
CA ASP A 40 -13.67 -2.19 7.06
C ASP A 40 -13.94 -1.18 5.93
N ASP A 41 -12.98 -1.02 5.00
CA ASP A 41 -13.14 -0.16 3.82
C ASP A 41 -13.60 -0.98 2.61
N HIS A 42 -14.89 -0.85 2.28
CA HIS A 42 -15.51 -1.51 1.14
C HIS A 42 -15.03 -0.95 -0.21
N ASN A 43 -14.46 0.26 -0.21
CA ASN A 43 -13.92 0.92 -1.39
C ASN A 43 -12.40 0.71 -1.52
N ALA A 44 -11.74 0.10 -0.53
CA ALA A 44 -10.32 -0.24 -0.62
C ALA A 44 -10.08 -1.26 -1.73
N THR A 45 -9.08 -0.97 -2.57
CA THR A 45 -8.58 -1.96 -3.53
C THR A 45 -7.43 -2.72 -2.89
N ARG A 46 -7.64 -4.02 -2.67
CA ARG A 46 -6.62 -4.94 -2.15
C ARG A 46 -6.06 -5.82 -3.28
N ARG A 47 -4.75 -6.01 -3.28
CA ARG A 47 -4.03 -6.88 -4.22
C ARG A 47 -2.91 -7.62 -3.48
N SER A 48 -2.56 -8.79 -3.97
CA SER A 48 -1.36 -9.51 -3.54
C SER A 48 -0.51 -9.83 -4.75
N VAL A 49 0.81 -9.64 -4.63
CA VAL A 49 1.78 -10.02 -5.67
C VAL A 49 2.91 -10.85 -5.03
N PRO A 50 3.59 -11.73 -5.77
CA PRO A 50 4.78 -12.42 -5.27
C PRO A 50 5.80 -11.41 -4.75
N ALA A 51 6.46 -11.71 -3.63
CA ALA A 51 7.40 -10.77 -3.03
C ALA A 51 8.64 -10.45 -3.89
N GLY A 52 8.98 -11.32 -4.83
CA GLY A 52 10.01 -11.06 -5.86
C GLY A 52 9.53 -10.18 -7.03
N SER A 53 8.32 -9.60 -6.98
CA SER A 53 7.82 -8.72 -8.04
C SER A 53 8.37 -7.30 -7.86
N ASP A 54 8.88 -6.72 -8.94
CA ASP A 54 9.39 -5.33 -8.90
C ASP A 54 8.25 -4.30 -8.81
N ALA A 55 7.06 -4.63 -9.33
CA ALA A 55 5.94 -3.70 -9.39
C ALA A 55 4.56 -4.37 -9.42
N LEU A 56 3.54 -3.56 -9.12
CA LEU A 56 2.11 -3.83 -9.25
C LEU A 56 1.45 -2.66 -10.00
N ARG A 57 0.50 -2.95 -10.88
CA ARG A 57 -0.29 -1.95 -11.61
C ARG A 57 -1.75 -1.96 -11.20
N PHE A 58 -2.32 -0.76 -11.05
CA PHE A 58 -3.76 -0.52 -11.00
C PHE A 58 -4.17 0.22 -12.26
N ASP A 59 -5.11 -0.34 -13.02
CA ASP A 59 -5.71 0.30 -14.19
C ASP A 59 -7.15 0.72 -13.87
N GLY A 60 -7.62 1.79 -14.52
CA GLY A 60 -9.00 2.25 -14.36
C GLY A 60 -9.32 2.82 -12.97
N LEU A 61 -8.32 3.31 -12.24
CA LEU A 61 -8.52 3.91 -10.92
C LEU A 61 -9.18 5.27 -11.09
N PRO A 62 -10.33 5.56 -10.44
CA PRO A 62 -10.89 6.91 -10.45
C PRO A 62 -9.85 7.92 -9.99
N ARG A 63 -9.81 9.09 -10.65
CA ARG A 63 -8.95 10.18 -10.18
C ARG A 63 -9.37 10.60 -8.78
N GLY A 64 -8.40 10.82 -7.90
CA GLY A 64 -8.67 11.05 -6.48
C GLY A 64 -7.42 11.06 -5.63
N THR A 65 -7.60 11.21 -4.32
CA THR A 65 -6.50 11.13 -3.34
C THR A 65 -6.52 9.78 -2.65
N TYR A 66 -5.38 9.10 -2.67
CA TYR A 66 -5.24 7.76 -2.13
C TYR A 66 -4.01 7.64 -1.22
N ALA A 67 -3.99 6.62 -0.38
CA ALA A 67 -2.81 6.14 0.31
C ALA A 67 -2.64 4.63 0.08
N ILE A 68 -1.37 4.18 0.06
CA ILE A 68 -1.02 2.77 -0.04
C ILE A 68 -0.35 2.32 1.26
N ALA A 69 -0.75 1.15 1.75
CA ALA A 69 -0.02 0.38 2.75
C ALA A 69 0.35 -0.99 2.16
N VAL A 70 1.55 -1.46 2.47
CA VAL A 70 2.07 -2.75 2.02
C VAL A 70 2.51 -3.56 3.23
N ILE A 71 2.16 -4.84 3.26
CA ILE A 71 2.66 -5.83 4.22
C ILE A 71 3.37 -6.93 3.44
N HIS A 72 4.57 -7.31 3.87
CA HIS A 72 5.29 -8.47 3.36
C HIS A 72 4.90 -9.70 4.18
N ASP A 73 3.93 -10.47 3.69
CA ASP A 73 3.42 -11.68 4.34
C ASP A 73 4.31 -12.87 3.95
N GLU A 74 5.39 -13.06 4.71
CA GLU A 74 6.42 -14.08 4.48
C GLU A 74 5.99 -15.45 5.01
N ASN A 75 5.12 -15.48 6.01
CA ASN A 75 4.65 -16.71 6.65
C ASN A 75 3.26 -17.16 6.18
N GLY A 76 2.55 -16.35 5.39
CA GLY A 76 1.28 -16.70 4.75
C GLY A 76 0.06 -16.63 5.68
N ASN A 77 0.19 -16.03 6.86
CA ASN A 77 -0.88 -16.00 7.86
C ASN A 77 -1.89 -14.88 7.69
N LYS A 78 -1.69 -14.05 6.65
CA LYS A 78 -2.61 -13.04 6.18
C LYS A 78 -2.74 -11.78 7.04
N LYS A 79 -1.86 -11.56 8.01
CA LYS A 79 -1.86 -10.38 8.89
C LYS A 79 -0.44 -9.88 9.08
N LEU A 80 -0.29 -8.64 9.54
CA LEU A 80 1.01 -8.16 10.00
C LEU A 80 1.27 -8.69 11.40
N ASP A 81 2.22 -9.61 11.55
CA ASP A 81 2.61 -10.09 12.88
C ASP A 81 3.38 -9.03 13.65
N THR A 82 3.05 -8.91 14.95
CA THR A 82 3.73 -7.97 15.85
C THR A 82 4.15 -8.65 17.14
N PHE A 83 5.21 -8.15 17.75
CA PHE A 83 5.65 -8.50 19.11
C PHE A 83 5.87 -7.24 19.91
N ALA A 84 5.14 -7.10 21.01
CA ALA A 84 5.10 -5.86 21.80
C ALA A 84 4.84 -4.61 20.93
N GLY A 85 3.98 -4.74 19.90
CA GLY A 85 3.66 -3.67 18.95
C GLY A 85 4.67 -3.46 17.81
N ILE A 86 5.80 -4.20 17.80
CA ILE A 86 6.84 -4.11 16.76
C ILE A 86 6.54 -5.14 15.66
N PRO A 87 6.42 -4.72 14.38
CA PRO A 87 6.29 -5.64 13.25
C PRO A 87 7.42 -6.66 13.15
N ARG A 88 7.08 -7.94 13.00
CA ARG A 88 8.02 -9.05 12.70
C ARG A 88 8.26 -9.22 11.20
N GLU A 89 7.33 -8.74 10.41
CA GLU A 89 7.34 -8.81 8.96
C GLU A 89 7.53 -7.42 8.34
N GLY A 90 7.78 -7.40 7.04
CA GLY A 90 8.02 -6.17 6.31
C GLY A 90 6.76 -5.33 6.16
N PHE A 91 6.93 -4.01 6.14
CA PHE A 91 5.85 -3.09 5.83
C PHE A 91 6.34 -1.89 5.05
N GLY A 92 5.44 -1.20 4.35
CA GLY A 92 5.74 -0.01 3.56
C GLY A 92 4.51 0.86 3.36
N PHE A 93 4.72 2.13 3.04
CA PHE A 93 3.64 3.09 2.81
C PHE A 93 3.98 4.01 1.62
N SER A 94 2.96 4.45 0.88
CA SER A 94 3.15 5.51 -0.12
C SER A 94 3.76 6.77 0.51
N ARG A 95 4.52 7.52 -0.30
CA ARG A 95 5.32 8.70 0.11
C ARG A 95 6.39 8.44 1.17
N ASN A 96 6.58 7.20 1.60
CA ASN A 96 7.66 6.78 2.50
C ASN A 96 7.84 7.67 3.76
N PRO A 97 6.76 8.04 4.49
CA PRO A 97 6.86 8.92 5.64
C PRO A 97 7.81 8.34 6.71
N PRO A 98 8.43 9.19 7.55
CA PRO A 98 9.22 8.72 8.68
C PRO A 98 8.35 7.94 9.66
N ILE A 99 8.83 6.78 10.08
CA ILE A 99 8.14 5.92 11.07
C ILE A 99 8.69 6.26 12.45
N ARG A 100 7.80 6.66 13.36
CA ARG A 100 8.13 7.06 14.72
C ARG A 100 7.36 6.19 15.71
N PHE A 101 6.21 6.66 16.17
CA PHE A 101 5.35 5.94 17.11
C PHE A 101 4.13 5.41 16.36
N GLY A 102 4.18 4.14 15.98
CA GLY A 102 3.09 3.46 15.26
C GLY A 102 3.04 3.78 13.75
N PRO A 103 1.98 3.32 13.07
CA PRO A 103 1.78 3.57 11.64
C PRO A 103 1.57 5.07 11.36
N PRO A 104 1.93 5.55 10.16
CA PRO A 104 1.67 6.93 9.78
C PRO A 104 0.17 7.20 9.65
N ARG A 105 -0.21 8.47 9.78
CA ARG A 105 -1.56 8.94 9.45
C ARG A 105 -1.76 8.94 7.94
N PHE A 106 -3.00 8.79 7.47
CA PHE A 106 -3.35 8.91 6.05
C PHE A 106 -2.75 10.17 5.40
N ALA A 107 -2.85 11.32 6.07
CA ALA A 107 -2.31 12.59 5.55
C ALA A 107 -0.81 12.57 5.22
N ALA A 108 -0.02 11.74 5.91
CA ALA A 108 1.42 11.60 5.67
C ALA A 108 1.73 10.64 4.51
N ALA A 109 0.81 9.72 4.19
CA ALA A 109 0.96 8.74 3.12
C ALA A 109 0.17 9.11 1.84
N ARG A 110 -0.80 10.03 1.91
CA ARG A 110 -1.71 10.34 0.81
C ARG A 110 -1.02 11.05 -0.35
N PHE A 111 -1.38 10.66 -1.58
CA PHE A 111 -0.95 11.25 -2.84
C PHE A 111 -2.15 11.41 -3.77
N ALA A 112 -2.05 12.32 -4.73
CA ALA A 112 -3.09 12.54 -5.73
C ALA A 112 -2.86 11.63 -6.95
N VAL A 113 -3.96 11.18 -7.55
CA VAL A 113 -4.00 10.50 -8.83
C VAL A 113 -4.83 11.35 -9.79
N GLU A 114 -4.14 12.11 -10.64
CA GLU A 114 -4.76 13.15 -11.48
C GLU A 114 -4.51 12.96 -12.97
N GLY A 115 -3.41 12.28 -13.36
CA GLY A 115 -3.02 12.05 -14.75
C GLY A 115 -3.26 10.62 -15.24
N ASP A 116 -2.82 10.33 -16.46
CA ASP A 116 -3.05 9.02 -17.09
C ASP A 116 -2.08 7.94 -16.61
N ALA A 117 -0.98 8.33 -15.95
CA ALA A 117 0.00 7.42 -15.37
C ALA A 117 0.70 8.05 -14.16
N GLU A 118 0.33 7.60 -12.96
CA GLU A 118 1.03 7.92 -11.73
C GLU A 118 1.96 6.81 -11.31
N ARG A 119 3.06 7.17 -10.63
CA ARG A 119 4.00 6.20 -10.06
C ARG A 119 4.24 6.44 -8.58
N GLN A 120 4.18 5.37 -7.79
CA GLN A 120 4.58 5.36 -6.40
C GLN A 120 5.70 4.36 -6.18
N GLN A 121 6.79 4.80 -5.56
CA GLN A 121 7.85 3.91 -5.06
C GLN A 121 7.64 3.70 -3.56
N ILE A 122 7.51 2.45 -3.15
CA ILE A 122 7.31 2.08 -1.75
C ILE A 122 8.56 1.37 -1.26
N LYS A 123 9.27 2.02 -0.34
CA LYS A 123 10.43 1.45 0.34
C LYS A 123 9.95 0.58 1.50
N MET A 124 10.17 -0.73 1.37
CA MET A 124 9.90 -1.68 2.43
C MET A 124 10.85 -1.46 3.61
N ARG A 125 10.32 -1.64 4.81
CA ARG A 125 11.02 -1.52 6.08
C ARG A 125 10.80 -2.77 6.90
N TYR A 126 11.84 -3.16 7.62
CA TYR A 126 11.88 -4.32 8.51
C TYR A 126 12.51 -3.86 9.82
N MET A 127 11.90 -4.22 10.95
CA MET A 127 12.36 -3.81 12.29
C MET A 127 13.10 -4.93 13.04
N LEU A 128 13.03 -6.16 12.50
CA LEU A 128 13.63 -7.39 13.03
C LEU A 128 14.23 -8.21 11.89
#